data_AF-A0AAD6QPB8-F1
#
_entry.id   AF-A0AAD6QPB8-F1
#
_cell.length_a   1.000
_cell.length_b   1.000
_cell.length_c   1.000
_cell.angle_alpha   90.00
_cell.angle_beta   90.00
_cell.angle_gamma   90.00
#
_symmetry.space_group_name_H-M   'P 1'
#
loop_
_entity.id
_entity.type
_entity.pdbx_description
1 polymer ?
#
loop_
_entity_poly.entity_id
_entity_poly.type
_entity_poly.pdbx_seq_one_letter_code
_entity_poly.pdbx_strand_id
1 'polypeptide(L)'
;MRKGAKKLMQMYRVRVCGYCPEVHVGHSGHKAQNCGAHKHQQRNGQHGWQSAVLDDLIPPRYVWHVPDVDGPPLQRELRNFYGQAPAVVEICVQAGAAVPDQYKSTMRLDIGIPSSVKEAEMVV
;
A
#
# COMPACT_ATOMS: atom_id res chain seq x y z
N MET A 1 -9.79 8.54 6.47
CA MET A 1 -9.78 8.54 4.98
C MET A 1 -10.42 7.29 4.37
N ARG A 2 -9.85 6.08 4.52
CA ARG A 2 -10.35 4.82 3.90
C ARG A 2 -11.81 4.48 4.17
N LYS A 3 -12.29 4.57 5.42
CA LYS A 3 -13.70 4.31 5.77
C LYS A 3 -14.68 5.26 5.03
N GLY A 4 -14.31 6.54 4.90
CA GLY A 4 -15.12 7.53 4.17
C GLY A 4 -15.15 7.24 2.68
N ALA A 5 -13.99 6.99 2.07
CA ALA A 5 -13.90 6.61 0.66
C ALA A 5 -14.71 5.34 0.36
N LYS A 6 -14.64 4.31 1.23
CA LYS A 6 -15.45 3.10 1.10
C LYS A 6 -16.96 3.41 1.08
N LYS A 7 -17.44 4.28 1.98
CA LYS A 7 -18.85 4.71 1.99
C LYS A 7 -19.23 5.45 0.70
N LEU A 8 -18.37 6.34 0.22
CA LEU A 8 -18.63 7.06 -1.04
C LEU A 8 -18.70 6.12 -2.25
N MET A 9 -17.83 5.12 -2.33
CA MET A 9 -17.85 4.10 -3.39
C MET A 9 -19.09 3.20 -3.36
N GLN A 10 -19.80 3.12 -2.23
CA GLN A 10 -21.10 2.45 -2.14
C GLN A 10 -22.23 3.30 -2.73
N MET A 11 -22.11 4.63 -2.67
CA MET A 11 -23.10 5.58 -3.17
C MET A 11 -22.88 5.92 -4.65
N TYR A 12 -21.62 6.07 -5.05
CA TYR A 12 -21.21 6.45 -6.39
C TYR A 12 -20.38 5.35 -7.02
N ARG A 13 -20.74 4.96 -8.24
CA ARG A 13 -19.92 4.03 -9.03
C ARG A 13 -18.61 4.73 -9.39
N VAL A 14 -17.50 4.05 -9.13
CA VAL A 14 -16.16 4.55 -9.46
C VAL A 14 -15.51 3.58 -10.44
N ARG A 15 -14.93 4.13 -11.50
CA ARG A 15 -14.15 3.42 -12.51
C ARG A 15 -12.71 3.92 -12.45
N VAL A 16 -11.76 3.01 -12.66
CA VAL A 16 -10.34 3.35 -12.81
C VAL A 16 -9.84 2.81 -14.12
N CYS A 17 -8.85 3.46 -14.71
CA CYS A 17 -8.13 2.90 -15.84
C CYS A 17 -7.10 1.88 -15.33
N GLY A 18 -7.08 0.67 -15.90
CA GLY A 18 -6.07 -0.33 -15.55
C GLY A 18 -4.65 -0.02 -16.03
N TYR A 19 -4.44 1.08 -16.76
CA TYR A 19 -3.16 1.41 -17.40
C TYR A 19 -2.58 2.76 -16.98
N CYS A 20 -3.42 3.72 -16.59
CA CYS A 20 -2.99 5.04 -16.14
C CYS A 20 -3.70 5.39 -14.83
N PRO A 21 -3.23 6.41 -14.08
CA PRO A 21 -3.79 6.77 -12.78
C PRO A 21 -5.19 7.42 -12.82
N GLU A 22 -5.88 7.38 -13.96
CA GLU A 22 -7.14 8.10 -14.11
C GLU A 22 -8.31 7.41 -13.41
N VAL A 23 -9.11 8.23 -12.73
CA VAL A 23 -10.30 7.83 -11.98
C VAL A 23 -11.51 8.57 -12.55
N HIS A 24 -12.60 7.84 -12.77
CA HIS A 24 -13.86 8.38 -13.23
C HIS A 24 -14.98 8.02 -12.24
N VAL A 25 -15.76 9.01 -11.82
CA VAL A 25 -16.94 8.81 -10.96
C VAL A 25 -18.17 8.80 -11.85
N GLY A 26 -18.76 7.61 -12.03
CA GLY A 26 -19.88 7.40 -12.95
C GLY A 26 -20.13 5.91 -13.23
N HIS A 27 -21.29 5.62 -13.85
CA HIS A 27 -21.67 4.24 -14.16
C HIS A 27 -20.71 3.57 -15.15
N SER A 28 -20.23 4.32 -16.12
CA SER A 28 -19.30 3.92 -17.17
C SER A 28 -18.23 4.99 -17.32
N GLY A 29 -16.98 4.59 -17.57
CA GLY A 29 -15.92 5.54 -17.85
C GLY A 29 -16.15 6.33 -19.14
N HIS A 30 -15.42 7.43 -19.31
CA HIS A 30 -15.57 8.29 -20.47
C HIS A 30 -14.91 7.72 -21.73
N LYS A 31 -15.25 8.29 -22.90
CA LYS A 31 -14.72 7.89 -24.21
C LYS A 31 -13.53 8.71 -24.72
N ALA A 32 -13.10 9.75 -24.00
CA ALA A 32 -11.93 10.53 -24.39
C ALA A 32 -10.68 9.65 -24.59
N GLN A 33 -9.94 9.93 -25.66
CA GLN A 33 -8.80 9.14 -26.13
C GLN A 33 -7.47 9.75 -25.69
N ASN A 34 -7.39 10.07 -24.40
CA ASN A 34 -6.29 10.80 -23.77
C ASN A 34 -5.54 9.96 -22.73
N CYS A 35 -5.65 8.64 -22.77
CA CYS A 35 -4.95 7.76 -21.84
C CYS A 35 -3.43 7.95 -21.94
N GLY A 36 -2.80 8.42 -20.87
CA GLY A 36 -1.36 8.69 -20.80
C GLY A 36 -0.48 7.47 -20.51
N ALA A 37 -1.04 6.26 -20.56
CA ALA A 37 -0.31 5.04 -20.26
C ALA A 37 0.72 4.68 -21.36
N HIS A 38 1.76 3.95 -20.99
CA HIS A 38 2.70 3.39 -21.98
C HIS A 38 1.95 2.57 -23.05
N LYS A 39 2.38 2.71 -24.32
CA LYS A 39 1.76 2.09 -25.50
C LYS A 39 0.26 2.41 -25.68
N HIS A 40 -0.24 3.54 -25.19
CA HIS A 40 -1.64 3.95 -25.41
C HIS A 40 -2.04 4.05 -26.90
N GLN A 41 -1.07 4.31 -27.80
CA GLN A 41 -1.30 4.34 -29.25
C GLN A 41 -1.86 3.02 -29.79
N GLN A 42 -1.46 1.87 -29.23
CA GLN A 42 -2.00 0.55 -29.60
C GLN A 42 -3.47 0.36 -29.20
N ARG A 43 -3.97 1.20 -28.29
CA ARG A 43 -5.37 1.27 -27.86
C ARG A 43 -6.06 2.54 -28.37
N ASN A 44 -5.48 3.23 -29.35
CA ASN A 44 -5.98 4.51 -29.87
C ASN A 44 -6.29 5.53 -28.75
N GLY A 45 -5.40 5.64 -27.76
CA GLY A 45 -5.56 6.53 -26.61
C GLY A 45 -6.69 6.16 -25.64
N GLN A 46 -7.36 5.02 -25.82
CA GLN A 46 -8.50 4.63 -24.98
C GLN A 46 -8.07 4.13 -23.61
N HIS A 47 -8.97 4.34 -22.65
CA HIS A 47 -8.86 3.85 -21.28
C HIS A 47 -9.39 2.43 -21.13
N GLY A 48 -8.69 1.64 -20.33
CA GLY A 48 -9.13 0.30 -19.93
C GLY A 48 -9.94 0.39 -18.64
N TRP A 49 -11.20 0.84 -18.74
CA TRP A 49 -12.05 1.05 -17.57
C TRP A 49 -12.41 -0.25 -16.87
N GLN A 50 -12.21 -0.28 -15.55
CA GLN A 50 -12.65 -1.36 -14.67
C GLN A 50 -13.37 -0.78 -13.44
N SER A 51 -14.12 -1.61 -12.72
CA SER A 51 -14.67 -1.23 -11.41
C SER A 51 -13.53 -0.96 -10.44
N ALA A 52 -13.56 0.19 -9.74
CA ALA A 52 -12.55 0.51 -8.76
C ALA A 52 -12.74 -0.30 -7.46
N VAL A 53 -11.64 -0.69 -6.84
CA VAL A 53 -11.54 -1.09 -5.44
C VAL A 53 -10.94 0.03 -4.61
N LEU A 54 -11.05 -0.07 -3.28
CA LEU A 54 -10.57 0.97 -2.38
C LEU A 54 -9.07 1.24 -2.54
N ASP A 55 -8.29 0.21 -2.89
CA ASP A 55 -6.85 0.30 -3.10
C ASP A 55 -6.46 1.06 -4.36
N ASP A 56 -7.35 1.19 -5.35
CA ASP A 56 -7.07 2.02 -6.54
C ASP A 56 -7.06 3.52 -6.20
N LEU A 57 -7.86 3.93 -5.20
CA LEU A 57 -7.98 5.32 -4.75
C LEU A 57 -6.98 5.65 -3.64
N ILE A 58 -6.78 4.71 -2.73
CA ILE A 58 -5.91 4.86 -1.56
C ILE A 58 -5.03 3.62 -1.51
N PRO A 59 -3.98 3.53 -2.34
CA PRO A 59 -3.11 2.36 -2.35
C PRO A 59 -2.37 2.26 -1.01
N PRO A 60 -2.42 1.11 -0.31
CA PRO A 60 -1.61 0.92 0.87
C PRO A 60 -0.15 0.78 0.44
N ARG A 61 0.69 1.76 0.78
CA ARG A 61 2.14 1.62 0.66
C ARG A 61 2.66 0.97 1.92
N TYR A 62 3.11 -0.28 1.84
CA TYR A 62 3.72 -0.96 2.97
C TYR A 62 5.20 -0.59 3.09
N VAL A 63 5.65 -0.44 4.34
CA VAL A 63 7.04 -0.20 4.73
C VAL A 63 7.41 -1.22 5.80
N TRP A 64 8.71 -1.47 5.96
CA TRP A 64 9.19 -2.28 7.07
C TRP A 64 8.96 -1.54 8.40
N HIS A 65 8.47 -2.27 9.39
CA HIS A 65 8.29 -1.77 10.73
C HIS A 65 9.66 -1.55 11.39
N VAL A 66 9.85 -0.40 12.02
CA VAL A 66 11.02 -0.08 12.83
C VAL A 66 10.69 -0.40 14.30
N PRO A 67 11.26 -1.46 14.90
CA PRO A 67 10.92 -1.87 16.27
C PRO A 67 11.30 -0.83 17.32
N ASP A 68 12.43 -0.16 17.09
CA ASP A 68 12.98 0.88 17.95
C ASP A 68 13.49 2.04 17.08
N VAL A 69 12.88 3.22 17.24
CA VAL A 69 13.20 4.42 16.45
C VAL A 69 14.55 5.02 16.86
N ASP A 70 14.95 4.82 18.12
CA ASP A 70 16.24 5.27 18.66
C ASP A 70 17.33 4.18 18.49
N GLY A 71 16.94 3.02 17.99
CA GLY A 71 17.82 1.87 17.74
C GLY A 71 18.65 1.98 16.45
N PRO A 72 19.39 0.92 16.11
CA PRO A 72 20.15 0.87 14.86
C PRO A 72 19.21 0.89 13.64
N PRO A 73 19.66 1.47 12.51
CA PRO A 73 18.87 1.47 11.29
C PRO A 73 18.63 0.05 10.76
N LEU A 74 17.50 -0.12 10.06
CA LEU A 74 17.16 -1.40 9.43
C LEU A 74 18.24 -1.84 8.44
N GLN A 75 18.74 -3.06 8.62
CA GLN A 75 19.67 -3.72 7.69
C GLN A 75 18.89 -4.49 6.62
N ARG A 76 19.29 -4.33 5.35
CA ARG A 76 18.61 -4.95 4.19
C ARG A 76 18.65 -6.48 4.23
N GLU A 77 19.72 -7.02 4.79
CA GLU A 77 20.01 -8.44 4.93
C GLU A 77 18.99 -9.09 5.89
N LEU A 78 18.50 -8.34 6.88
CA LEU A 78 17.54 -8.79 7.89
C LEU A 78 16.08 -8.52 7.52
N ARG A 79 15.79 -8.07 6.29
CA ARG A 79 14.42 -7.68 5.86
C ARG A 79 13.35 -8.76 6.05
N ASN A 80 13.75 -10.03 6.10
CA ASN A 80 12.85 -11.17 6.27
C ASN A 80 12.37 -11.33 7.71
N PHE A 81 13.04 -10.68 8.68
CA PHE A 81 12.69 -10.71 10.10
C PHE A 81 11.80 -9.54 10.49
N TYR A 82 11.86 -8.43 9.75
CA TYR A 82 11.01 -7.27 10.01
C TYR A 82 9.54 -7.53 9.62
N GLY A 83 8.64 -7.00 10.44
CA GLY A 83 7.24 -6.83 10.06
C GLY A 83 7.05 -5.72 9.03
N GLN A 84 5.81 -5.59 8.56
CA GLN A 84 5.39 -4.55 7.64
C GLN A 84 4.08 -3.91 8.09
N ALA A 85 3.97 -2.61 7.87
CA ALA A 85 2.76 -1.82 8.09
C ALA A 85 2.56 -0.84 6.92
N PRO A 86 1.32 -0.36 6.68
CA PRO A 86 1.13 0.79 5.80
C PRO A 86 1.93 1.99 6.32
N ALA A 87 2.53 2.78 5.44
CA ALA A 87 3.40 3.91 5.77
C ALA A 87 2.73 4.92 6.72
N VAL A 88 1.42 5.16 6.52
CA VAL A 88 0.63 6.05 7.40
C VAL A 88 0.42 5.45 8.79
N VAL A 89 0.40 4.13 8.92
CA VAL A 89 0.29 3.45 10.22
C VAL A 89 1.64 3.51 10.92
N GLU A 90 2.71 3.18 10.20
CA GLU A 90 4.09 3.22 10.72
C GLU A 90 4.44 4.60 11.28
N ILE A 91 4.23 5.67 10.52
CA ILE A 91 4.54 7.04 10.98
C ILE A 91 3.74 7.44 12.23
N CYS A 92 2.47 7.02 12.33
CA CYS A 92 1.65 7.30 13.50
C CYS A 92 2.12 6.50 14.72
N VAL A 93 2.51 5.24 14.54
CA VAL A 93 3.03 4.39 15.63
C VAL A 93 4.37 4.94 16.13
N GLN A 94 5.27 5.34 15.24
CA GLN A 94 6.52 6.01 15.59
C GLN A 94 6.29 7.32 16.36
N ALA A 95 5.17 8.02 16.10
CA ALA A 95 4.76 9.20 16.85
C ALA A 95 4.05 8.87 18.20
N GLY A 96 4.05 7.61 18.64
CA GLY A 96 3.49 7.17 19.92
C GLY A 96 2.02 6.72 19.87
N ALA A 97 1.42 6.61 18.68
CA ALA A 97 0.08 6.03 18.58
C ALA A 97 0.09 4.52 18.84
N ALA A 98 -0.99 4.00 19.43
CA ALA A 98 -1.15 2.56 19.61
C ALA A 98 -1.27 1.84 18.26
N VAL A 99 -0.64 0.65 18.15
CA VAL A 99 -0.73 -0.19 16.95
C VAL A 99 -2.17 -0.68 16.76
N PRO A 100 -2.82 -0.40 15.62
CA PRO A 100 -4.16 -0.90 15.35
C PRO A 100 -4.18 -2.44 15.24
N ASP A 101 -5.18 -3.10 15.83
CA ASP A 101 -5.26 -4.57 15.89
C ASP A 101 -5.15 -5.25 14.53
N GLN A 102 -5.75 -4.66 13.51
CA GLN A 102 -5.72 -5.18 12.13
C GLN A 102 -4.32 -5.21 11.48
N TYR A 103 -3.31 -4.57 12.08
CA TYR A 103 -1.93 -4.55 11.58
C TYR A 103 -0.93 -5.23 12.52
N LYS A 104 -1.34 -5.65 13.72
CA LYS A 104 -0.44 -6.32 14.68
C LYS A 104 0.21 -7.57 14.07
N SER A 105 -0.56 -8.39 13.35
CA SER A 105 -0.06 -9.62 12.72
C SER A 105 0.94 -9.37 11.59
N THR A 106 0.79 -8.28 10.83
CA THR A 106 1.72 -7.94 9.75
C THR A 106 2.99 -7.28 10.29
N MET A 107 2.89 -6.58 11.43
CA MET A 107 4.01 -5.91 12.08
C MET A 107 4.95 -6.83 12.86
N ARG A 108 4.59 -8.11 13.07
CA ARG A 108 5.48 -9.14 13.65
C ARG A 108 6.13 -8.71 14.96
N LEU A 109 5.35 -8.08 15.84
CA LEU A 109 5.83 -7.46 17.09
C LEU A 109 6.40 -8.47 18.09
N ASP A 110 6.07 -9.75 17.92
CA ASP A 110 6.44 -10.90 18.75
C ASP A 110 7.62 -11.70 18.19
N ILE A 111 8.17 -11.31 17.04
CA ILE A 111 9.29 -12.01 16.41
C ILE A 111 10.61 -11.43 16.90
N GLY A 112 11.49 -12.31 17.43
CA GLY A 112 12.87 -11.95 17.74
C GLY A 112 13.63 -11.58 16.47
N ILE A 113 14.13 -10.35 16.41
CA ILE A 113 14.95 -9.86 15.29
C ILE A 113 16.43 -10.12 15.64
N PRO A 114 17.18 -10.84 14.80
CA PRO A 114 18.61 -11.04 15.01
C PRO A 114 19.35 -9.71 15.11
N SER A 115 20.33 -9.63 16.01
CA SER A 115 21.20 -8.46 16.18
C SER A 115 22.21 -8.30 15.03
N SER A 116 22.48 -9.38 14.27
CA SER A 116 23.42 -9.38 13.16
C SER A 116 23.05 -10.41 12.08
N VAL A 117 23.62 -10.24 10.89
CA VAL A 117 23.47 -11.20 9.78
C VAL A 117 24.01 -12.58 10.15
N LYS A 118 25.14 -12.63 10.87
CA LYS A 118 25.72 -13.89 11.35
C LYS A 118 24.77 -14.65 12.26
N GLU A 119 24.06 -13.93 13.13
CA GLU A 119 23.04 -14.52 13.99
C GLU A 119 21.86 -15.04 13.17
N ALA A 120 21.40 -14.27 12.19
CA ALA A 120 20.32 -14.70 11.30
C ALA A 120 20.66 -16.00 10.53
N GLU A 121 21.92 -16.19 10.13
CA GLU A 121 22.41 -17.41 9.45
C GLU A 121 22.40 -18.64 10.34
N MET A 122 22.44 -18.49 11.68
CA MET A 122 22.38 -19.63 12.62
C MET A 122 20.96 -20.19 12.82
N VAL A 123 19.94 -19.49 12.35
CA VAL A 123 18.52 -19.84 12.54
C VAL A 123 17.93 -20.51 11.27
N VAL A 124 18.73 -20.65 10.21
CA VAL A 124 18.35 -21.26 8.93
C VAL A 124 18.84 -22.70 8.82
#